data_AF-A0A370HC85-F1
#
_entry.id   AF-A0A370HC85-F1
#
_cell.length_a   1.000
_cell.length_b   1.000
_cell.length_c   1.000
_cell.angle_alpha   90.00
_cell.angle_beta   90.00
_cell.angle_gamma   90.00
#
_symmetry.space_group_name_H-M   'P 1'
#
loop_
_entity.id
_entity.type
_entity.pdbx_description
1 polymer ?
#
loop_
_entity_poly.entity_id
_entity_poly.type
_entity_poly.pdbx_seq_one_letter_code
_entity_poly.pdbx_strand_id
1 'polypeptide(L)'
;MGEICIDPEGAKQAGTAISADSNEARTRLEAQFDEIAPAAAANEGWKTGQALVDFAYVRKNDILSALQELDSVGQKIVETVTAKKAVDERYADSLTRIGKATNALSE
;
A
#
# COMPACT_ATOMS: atom_id res chain seq x y z
N MET A 1 -16.56 -19.99 -17.95
CA MET A 1 -15.53 -19.51 -17.01
C MET A 1 -15.05 -18.18 -17.55
N GLY A 2 -15.26 -17.09 -16.81
CA GLY A 2 -14.81 -15.76 -17.24
C GLY A 2 -13.29 -15.68 -17.15
N GLU A 3 -12.67 -15.18 -18.19
CA GLU A 3 -11.24 -14.91 -18.26
C GLU A 3 -10.91 -13.89 -17.16
N ILE A 4 -10.18 -14.32 -16.13
CA ILE A 4 -9.71 -13.40 -15.09
C ILE A 4 -8.55 -12.62 -15.73
N CYS A 5 -8.87 -11.45 -16.27
CA CYS A 5 -7.87 -10.55 -16.81
C CYS A 5 -7.13 -9.88 -15.65
N ILE A 6 -5.98 -10.43 -15.28
CA ILE A 6 -5.12 -9.89 -14.22
C ILE A 6 -4.28 -8.77 -14.82
N ASP A 7 -4.34 -7.56 -14.26
CA ASP A 7 -3.54 -6.39 -14.66
C ASP A 7 -2.43 -6.07 -13.64
N PRO A 8 -1.25 -6.71 -13.74
CA PRO A 8 -0.12 -6.45 -12.86
C PRO A 8 0.56 -5.10 -13.10
N GLU A 9 0.43 -4.52 -14.30
CA GLU A 9 1.02 -3.21 -14.59
C GLU A 9 0.24 -2.13 -13.85
N GLY A 10 -1.10 -2.17 -13.94
CA GLY A 10 -1.99 -1.30 -13.19
C GLY A 10 -1.85 -1.47 -11.68
N ALA A 11 -1.72 -2.72 -11.19
CA ALA A 11 -1.48 -2.97 -9.77
C ALA A 11 -0.14 -2.37 -9.28
N LYS A 12 0.95 -2.53 -10.06
CA LYS A 12 2.26 -1.93 -9.72
C LYS A 12 2.22 -0.41 -9.72
N GLN A 13 1.56 0.21 -10.70
CA GLN A 13 1.36 1.66 -10.73
C GLN A 13 0.58 2.14 -9.50
N ALA A 14 -0.53 1.47 -9.18
CA ALA A 14 -1.33 1.80 -7.99
C ALA A 14 -0.52 1.64 -6.70
N GLY A 15 0.26 0.56 -6.55
CA GLY A 15 1.14 0.36 -5.39
C GLY A 15 2.21 1.45 -5.26
N THR A 16 2.80 1.88 -6.38
CA THR A 16 3.78 2.96 -6.40
C THR A 16 3.15 4.30 -6.00
N ALA A 17 1.96 4.59 -6.52
CA ALA A 17 1.20 5.80 -6.18
C ALA A 17 0.81 5.81 -4.69
N ILE A 18 0.29 4.71 -4.15
CA ILE A 18 -0.05 4.58 -2.72
C ILE A 18 1.19 4.84 -1.85
N SER A 19 2.35 4.30 -2.22
CA SER A 19 3.57 4.50 -1.46
C SER A 19 4.07 5.95 -1.52
N ALA A 20 4.01 6.58 -2.70
CA ALA A 20 4.35 7.99 -2.88
C ALA A 20 3.42 8.91 -2.07
N ASP A 21 2.11 8.73 -2.21
CA ASP A 21 1.09 9.51 -1.51
C ASP A 21 1.18 9.32 0.01
N SER A 22 1.45 8.09 0.47
CA SER A 22 1.63 7.80 1.90
C SER A 22 2.87 8.46 2.49
N ASN A 23 3.97 8.51 1.73
CA ASN A 23 5.19 9.22 2.13
C ASN A 23 4.96 10.74 2.16
N GLU A 24 4.31 11.30 1.14
CA GLU A 24 3.97 12.72 1.11
C GLU A 24 3.05 13.12 2.26
N ALA A 25 2.03 12.30 2.54
CA ALA A 25 1.14 12.49 3.68
C ALA A 25 1.89 12.45 5.01
N ARG A 26 2.86 11.52 5.17
CA ARG A 26 3.73 11.44 6.35
C ARG A 26 4.52 12.73 6.55
N THR A 27 5.20 13.22 5.52
CA THR A 27 5.99 14.46 5.59
C THR A 27 5.11 15.67 5.93
N ARG A 28 3.90 15.77 5.35
CA ARG A 28 2.95 16.85 5.68
C ARG A 28 2.47 16.78 7.12
N LEU A 29 2.16 15.59 7.63
CA LEU A 29 1.77 15.40 9.02
C LEU A 29 2.88 15.78 9.98
N GLU A 30 4.11 15.34 9.72
CA GLU A 30 5.25 15.71 10.56
C GLU A 30 5.38 17.24 10.68
N ALA A 31 5.29 17.97 9.57
CA ALA A 31 5.33 19.43 9.57
C ALA A 31 4.15 20.09 10.32
N GLN A 32 2.94 19.55 10.20
CA GLN A 32 1.77 20.08 10.93
C GLN A 32 1.87 19.86 12.45
N PHE A 33 2.51 18.77 12.86
CA PHE A 33 2.64 18.42 14.26
C PHE A 33 3.79 19.14 14.98
N ASP A 34 4.73 19.74 14.24
CA ASP A 34 5.80 20.58 14.79
C ASP A 34 5.26 21.88 15.43
N GLU A 35 4.09 22.35 15.01
CA GLU A 35 3.46 23.57 15.57
C GLU A 35 2.73 23.34 16.90
N ILE A 36 2.61 22.08 17.36
CA ILE A 36 1.85 21.76 18.57
C ILE A 36 2.60 22.11 19.85
N ALA A 37 3.91 21.90 19.88
CA ALA A 37 4.75 22.28 21.01
C ALA A 37 4.71 23.81 21.29
N PRO A 38 4.88 24.70 20.29
CA PRO A 38 4.74 26.13 20.52
C PRO A 38 3.30 26.55 20.87
N ALA A 39 2.28 25.92 20.29
CA ALA A 39 0.88 26.18 20.66
C ALA A 39 0.56 25.76 22.11
N ALA A 40 1.20 24.71 22.62
CA ALA A 40 1.12 24.30 24.02
C ALA A 40 1.77 25.30 24.96
N ALA A 41 2.98 25.75 24.62
CA ALA A 41 3.73 26.72 25.40
C ALA A 41 2.99 28.08 25.47
N ALA A 42 2.29 28.48 24.40
CA ALA A 42 1.44 29.67 24.41
C ALA A 42 0.20 29.55 25.34
N ASN A 43 -0.18 28.33 25.75
CA ASN A 43 -1.32 28.04 26.63
C ASN A 43 -0.88 27.55 28.02
N GLU A 44 0.35 27.85 28.43
CA GLU A 44 0.90 27.43 29.72
C GLU A 44 0.03 27.92 30.90
N GLY A 45 -0.26 27.03 31.85
CA GLY A 45 -1.15 27.30 33.00
C GLY A 45 -2.63 26.95 32.79
N TRP A 46 -3.06 26.65 31.56
CA TRP A 46 -4.41 26.13 31.29
C TRP A 46 -4.40 24.60 31.33
N LYS A 47 -5.25 23.99 32.17
CA LYS A 47 -5.40 22.51 32.24
C LYS A 47 -5.70 21.86 30.88
N THR A 48 -6.29 22.60 29.95
CA THR A 48 -6.62 22.16 28.60
C THR A 48 -5.43 22.12 27.65
N GLY A 49 -4.36 22.89 27.91
CA GLY A 49 -3.18 22.95 27.03
C GLY A 49 -2.48 21.59 26.90
N GLN A 50 -2.18 20.93 28.02
CA GLN A 50 -1.56 19.61 28.00
C GLN A 50 -2.47 18.53 27.37
N ALA A 51 -3.77 18.56 27.68
CA ALA A 51 -4.72 17.61 27.11
C ALA A 51 -4.84 17.74 25.58
N LEU A 52 -4.73 18.95 25.03
CA LEU A 52 -4.72 19.18 23.59
C LEU A 52 -3.44 18.63 22.94
N VAL A 53 -2.29 18.79 23.59
CA VAL A 53 -1.02 18.21 23.13
C VAL A 53 -1.11 16.70 23.08
N ASP A 54 -1.56 16.08 24.17
CA ASP A 54 -1.66 14.62 24.27
C ASP A 54 -2.64 14.07 23.22
N PHE A 55 -3.81 14.70 23.07
CA PHE A 55 -4.78 14.33 22.03
C PHE A 55 -4.17 14.41 20.63
N ALA A 56 -3.43 15.48 20.36
CA ALA A 56 -2.83 15.67 19.07
C ALA A 56 -1.72 14.62 18.81
N TYR A 57 -0.86 14.32 19.77
CA TYR A 57 0.13 13.24 19.65
C TYR A 57 -0.51 11.88 19.36
N VAL A 58 -1.59 11.53 20.07
CA VAL A 58 -2.35 10.31 19.80
C VAL A 58 -2.87 10.32 18.37
N ARG A 59 -3.45 11.44 17.92
CA ARG A 59 -3.97 11.57 16.56
C ARG A 59 -2.87 11.47 15.50
N LYS A 60 -1.68 12.03 15.74
CA LYS A 60 -0.51 11.87 14.86
C LYS A 60 -0.17 10.40 14.69
N ASN A 61 -0.05 9.68 15.80
CA ASN A 61 0.34 8.27 15.81
C ASN A 61 -0.70 7.39 15.11
N ASP A 62 -1.99 7.65 15.31
CA ASP A 62 -3.07 6.94 14.63
C ASP A 62 -2.99 7.12 13.11
N ILE A 63 -2.78 8.35 12.63
CA ILE A 63 -2.71 8.62 11.20
C ILE A 63 -1.44 8.01 10.59
N LEU A 64 -0.30 8.11 11.27
CA LEU A 64 0.94 7.50 10.81
C LEU A 64 0.82 5.97 10.72
N SER A 65 0.15 5.34 11.68
CA SER A 65 -0.11 3.90 11.67
C SER A 65 -1.02 3.51 10.50
N ALA A 66 -2.09 4.26 10.26
CA ALA A 66 -3.00 4.02 9.14
C ALA A 66 -2.29 4.17 7.77
N LEU A 67 -1.42 5.16 7.61
CA LEU A 67 -0.61 5.32 6.40
C LEU A 67 0.35 4.15 6.18
N GLN A 68 0.95 3.62 7.26
CA GLN A 68 1.82 2.46 7.19
C GLN A 68 1.05 1.17 6.82
N GLU A 69 -0.16 1.00 7.36
CA GLU A 69 -1.04 -0.11 6.97
C GLU A 69 -1.46 -0.02 5.49
N LEU A 70 -1.81 1.18 5.01
CA LEU A 70 -2.17 1.41 3.61
C LEU A 70 -1.02 1.05 2.66
N ASP A 71 0.21 1.47 2.97
CA ASP A 71 1.41 1.11 2.19
C ASP A 71 1.64 -0.41 2.21
N SER A 72 1.51 -1.07 3.37
CA SER A 72 1.65 -2.52 3.49
C SER A 72 0.60 -3.29 2.69
N VAL A 73 -0.66 -2.85 2.72
CA VAL A 73 -1.75 -3.47 1.93
C VAL A 73 -1.50 -3.27 0.44
N GLY A 74 -1.08 -2.07 0.02
CA GLY A 74 -0.70 -1.78 -1.37
C GLY A 74 0.38 -2.74 -1.89
N GLN A 75 1.45 -2.95 -1.11
CA GLN A 75 2.52 -3.88 -1.45
C GLN A 75 2.02 -5.33 -1.57
N LYS A 76 1.21 -5.80 -0.62
CA LYS A 76 0.62 -7.16 -0.66
C LYS A 76 -0.27 -7.39 -1.88
N ILE A 77 -1.00 -6.36 -2.32
CA ILE A 77 -1.80 -6.42 -3.56
C ILE A 77 -0.87 -6.60 -4.76
N VAL A 78 0.18 -5.79 -4.87
CA VAL A 78 1.17 -5.90 -5.96
C VAL A 78 1.82 -7.29 -5.99
N GLU A 79 2.23 -7.81 -4.84
CA GLU A 79 2.80 -9.15 -4.71
C GLU A 79 1.83 -10.23 -5.16
N THR A 80 0.58 -10.18 -4.69
CA THR A 80 -0.45 -11.17 -5.03
C THR A 80 -0.77 -11.17 -6.52
N VAL A 81 -0.91 -10.00 -7.13
CA VAL A 81 -1.20 -9.85 -8.56
C VAL A 81 -0.02 -10.35 -9.41
N THR A 82 1.21 -10.03 -9.00
CA THR A 82 2.43 -10.51 -9.68
C THR A 82 2.55 -12.04 -9.58
N ALA A 83 2.28 -12.62 -8.41
CA ALA A 83 2.33 -14.06 -8.21
C ALA A 83 1.30 -14.80 -9.08
N LYS A 84 0.08 -14.26 -9.18
CA LYS A 84 -0.97 -14.88 -10.02
C LYS A 84 -0.59 -14.87 -11.50
N LYS A 85 -0.06 -13.77 -12.04
CA LYS A 85 0.44 -13.74 -13.43
C LYS A 85 1.50 -14.81 -13.69
N ALA A 86 2.47 -14.97 -12.77
CA ALA A 86 3.52 -15.97 -12.92
C ALA A 86 2.96 -17.41 -12.93
N VAL A 87 1.86 -17.66 -12.19
CA VAL A 87 1.16 -18.96 -12.22
C VAL A 87 0.44 -19.16 -13.56
N ASP A 88 -0.27 -18.14 -14.04
CA ASP A 88 -0.98 -18.21 -15.33
C ASP A 88 -0.02 -18.44 -16.51
N GLU A 89 1.13 -17.76 -16.54
CA GLU A 89 2.18 -17.96 -17.54
C GLU A 89 2.72 -19.40 -17.53
N ARG A 90 2.96 -19.97 -16.33
CA ARG A 90 3.40 -21.37 -16.20
C ARG A 90 2.36 -22.36 -16.71
N TYR A 91 1.08 -22.12 -16.44
CA TYR A 91 0.01 -22.97 -16.95
C TYR A 91 -0.09 -22.88 -18.47
N ALA A 92 -0.03 -21.68 -19.05
CA ALA A 92 -0.06 -21.48 -20.50
C ALA A 92 1.12 -22.18 -21.21
N ASP A 93 2.34 -22.08 -20.65
CA ASP A 93 3.51 -22.80 -21.16
C ASP A 93 3.34 -24.32 -21.08
N SER A 94 2.80 -24.82 -19.95
CA SER A 94 2.58 -26.25 -19.76
C SER A 94 1.55 -26.80 -20.76
N LEU A 95 0.45 -26.08 -20.99
CA LEU A 95 -0.59 -26.44 -21.95
C LEU A 95 -0.05 -26.38 -23.39
N THR A 96 0.77 -25.38 -23.71
CA THR A 96 1.43 -25.28 -25.02
C THR A 96 2.36 -26.47 -25.26
N ARG A 97 3.13 -26.89 -24.24
CA ARG A 97 4.00 -28.07 -24.33
C ARG A 97 3.21 -29.36 -24.51
N ILE A 98 2.14 -29.54 -23.73
CA ILE A 98 1.24 -30.70 -23.86
C ILE A 98 0.63 -30.72 -25.27
N GLY A 99 0.09 -29.60 -25.76
CA GLY A 99 -0.49 -29.50 -27.10
C GLY A 99 0.51 -29.86 -28.21
N LYS A 100 1.76 -29.38 -28.12
CA LYS A 100 2.84 -29.76 -29.04
C LYS A 100 3.16 -31.26 -28.97
N ALA A 101 3.23 -31.83 -27.76
CA ALA A 101 3.51 -33.25 -27.57
C ALA A 101 2.37 -34.14 -28.10
N THR A 102 1.11 -33.74 -27.90
CA THR A 102 -0.06 -34.46 -28.44
C THR A 102 -0.10 -34.42 -29.96
N ASN A 103 0.19 -33.27 -30.58
CA ASN A 103 0.30 -33.19 -32.04
C ASN A 103 1.42 -34.11 -32.58
N ALA A 104 2.59 -34.13 -31.94
CA ALA A 104 3.70 -34.97 -32.35
C ALA A 104 3.44 -36.50 -32.19
N LEU A 105 2.49 -36.90 -31.35
CA LEU A 105 2.03 -38.29 -31.20
C LEU A 105 0.91 -38.67 -32.16
N SER A 106 0.33 -37.69 -32.86
CA SER A 106 -0.78 -37.87 -33.78
C SER A 106 -0.33 -37.95 -35.26
N GLU A 107 0.97 -37.74 -35.50
CA GLU A 107 1.69 -38.01 -36.76
C GLU A 107 2.41 -39.36 -36.69
#